data_AF-A0A932F514-F1
#
_entry.id   AF-A0A932F514-F1
#
_cell.length_a   1.000
_cell.length_b   1.000
_cell.length_c   1.000
_cell.angle_alpha   90.00
_cell.angle_beta   90.00
_cell.angle_gamma   90.00
#
_symmetry.space_group_name_H-M   'P 1'
#
loop_
_entity.id
_entity.type
_entity.pdbx_description
1 polymer ?
#
loop_
_entity_poly.entity_id
_entity_poly.type
_entity_poly.pdbx_seq_one_letter_code
_entity_poly.pdbx_strand_id
1 'polypeptide(L)' 'RLLAHAVLERAAELGAKRLITVSPYGMERLLRRVGVDARRSGPPVMWGGQLLIACWIDVPA' A
#
# COMPACT_ATOMS: atom_id res chain seq x y z
N ARG A 1 -5.28 2.33 -17.01
CA ARG A 1 -4.17 2.06 -16.07
C ARG A 1 -4.58 2.54 -14.68
N LEU A 2 -4.56 1.68 -13.66
CA LEU A 2 -4.93 2.07 -12.29
C LEU A 2 -3.82 2.96 -11.68
N LEU A 3 -4.22 3.91 -10.83
CA LEU A 3 -3.27 4.82 -10.14
C LEU A 3 -2.19 4.05 -9.39
N ALA A 4 -2.55 2.95 -8.71
CA ALA A 4 -1.60 2.14 -7.94
C ALA A 4 -0.45 1.60 -8.81
N HIS A 5 -0.74 1.12 -10.02
CA HIS A 5 0.29 0.63 -10.95
C HIS A 5 1.15 1.79 -11.47
N ALA A 6 0.55 2.94 -11.77
CA ALA A 6 1.30 4.12 -12.20
C ALA A 6 2.30 4.59 -11.13
N VAL A 7 1.88 4.58 -9.86
CA VAL A 7 2.75 4.91 -8.72
C VAL A 7 3.89 3.90 -8.57
N LEU A 8 3.62 2.60 -8.68
CA LEU A 8 4.65 1.57 -8.55
C LEU A 8 5.66 1.59 -9.68
N GLU A 9 5.22 1.79 -10.92
CA GLU A 9 6.13 1.96 -12.07
C GLU A 9 7.06 3.17 -11.85
N ARG A 10 6.50 4.31 -11.42
CA ARG A 10 7.32 5.50 -11.14
C ARG A 10 8.27 5.28 -9.95
N ALA A 11 7.84 4.55 -8.92
CA ALA A 11 8.68 4.20 -7.79
C ALA A 11 9.87 3.31 -8.23
N ALA A 12 9.63 2.36 -9.14
CA ALA A 12 10.67 1.52 -9.73
C ALA A 12 11.70 2.33 -10.52
N GLU A 13 11.24 3.25 -11.37
CA GLU A 13 12.11 4.17 -12.14
C GLU A 13 13.01 5.02 -11.22
N LEU A 14 12.52 5.38 -10.04
CA LEU A 14 13.27 6.13 -9.03
C LEU A 14 14.17 5.25 -8.14
N GLY A 15 14.21 3.94 -8.39
CA GLY A 15 15.04 2.99 -7.64
C GLY A 15 14.49 2.59 -6.27
N ALA A 16 13.25 2.97 -5.96
CA ALA A 16 12.62 2.57 -4.70
C ALA A 16 12.40 1.06 -4.68
N LYS A 17 12.56 0.45 -3.49
CA LYS A 17 12.31 -0.99 -3.29
C LYS A 17 10.97 -1.27 -2.64
N ARG A 18 10.48 -0.33 -1.84
CA ARG A 18 9.22 -0.42 -1.11
C ARG A 18 8.62 0.96 -0.92
N LEU A 19 7.30 1.03 -0.86
CA LEU A 19 6.54 2.19 -0.40
C LEU A 19 5.91 1.88 0.96
N ILE A 20 5.70 2.91 1.79
CA ILE A 20 4.92 2.81 3.02
C ILE A 20 3.75 3.78 2.98
N THR A 21 2.58 3.33 3.42
CA THR A 21 1.40 4.19 3.58
C THR A 21 0.69 3.90 4.90
N VAL A 22 -0.01 4.90 5.42
CA VAL A 22 -1.09 4.69 6.38
C VAL A 22 -2.39 4.83 5.62
N SER A 23 -3.30 3.87 5.77
CA SER A 23 -4.56 3.86 5.02
C SER A 23 -5.68 3.22 5.83
N PRO A 24 -6.95 3.52 5.52
CA PRO A 24 -8.07 2.81 6.10
C PRO A 24 -7.97 1.31 5.81
N TYR A 25 -8.49 0.48 6.72
CA TYR A 25 -8.50 -0.97 6.62
C TYR A 25 -9.07 -1.49 5.28
N GLY A 26 -10.05 -0.79 4.70
CA GLY A 26 -10.62 -1.13 3.39
C GLY A 26 -9.61 -1.11 2.24
N MET A 27 -8.52 -0.34 2.36
CA MET A 27 -7.48 -0.21 1.35
C MET A 27 -6.67 -1.49 1.16
N GLU A 28 -6.43 -2.26 2.23
CA GLU A 28 -5.75 -3.56 2.14
C GLU A 28 -6.49 -4.51 1.20
N ARG A 29 -7.81 -4.55 1.32
CA ARG A 29 -8.66 -5.39 0.45
C ARG A 29 -8.61 -4.92 -1.00
N LEU A 30 -8.56 -3.61 -1.23
CA LEU A 30 -8.47 -3.04 -2.57
C LEU A 30 -7.12 -3.37 -3.21
N LEU A 31 -6.01 -3.13 -2.50
CA LEU A 31 -4.65 -3.42 -2.97
C LEU A 31 -4.50 -4.89 -3.36
N ARG A 32 -4.98 -5.80 -2.50
CA ARG A 32 -4.99 -7.25 -2.80
C ARG A 32 -5.82 -7.57 -4.05
N ARG A 33 -6.97 -6.93 -4.22
CA ARG A 33 -7.86 -7.16 -5.38
C ARG A 33 -7.24 -6.70 -6.70
N VAL A 34 -6.39 -5.66 -6.68
CA VAL A 34 -5.75 -5.13 -7.88
C VAL A 34 -4.38 -5.75 -8.16
N GLY A 35 -3.96 -6.76 -7.38
CA GLY A 35 -2.71 -7.49 -7.60
C GLY A 35 -1.46 -6.78 -7.08
N VAL A 36 -1.61 -5.82 -6.16
CA VAL A 36 -0.47 -5.16 -5.50
C VAL A 36 -0.03 -5.97 -4.29
N ASP A 37 1.27 -6.27 -4.21
CA ASP A 37 1.87 -6.95 -3.05
C ASP A 37 2.01 -5.96 -1.89
N ALA A 38 1.07 -6.06 -0.95
CA ALA A 38 0.99 -5.22 0.23
C ALA A 38 0.91 -6.08 1.50
N ARG A 39 1.68 -5.70 2.52
CA ARG A 39 1.66 -6.32 3.85
C ARG A 39 1.58 -5.27 4.95
N ARG A 40 0.90 -5.61 6.03
CA ARG A 40 0.84 -4.72 7.20
C ARG A 40 2.22 -4.59 7.85
N SER A 41 2.59 -3.37 8.24
CA SER A 41 3.79 -3.08 9.04
C SER A 41 3.53 -3.16 10.56
N GLY A 42 2.30 -3.46 10.97
CA GLY A 42 1.90 -3.53 12.38
C GLY A 42 0.41 -3.86 12.54
N PRO A 43 -0.07 -3.97 13.79
CA PRO A 43 -1.49 -4.17 14.06
C PRO A 43 -2.33 -2.96 13.62
N PRO A 44 -3.61 -3.14 13.26
CA PRO A 44 -4.53 -2.03 13.03
C PRO A 44 -4.71 -1.16 14.28
N VAL A 45 -4.90 0.15 14.07
CA VAL A 45 -5.12 1.12 15.14
C VAL A 45 -6.41 1.90 14.87
N MET A 46 -7.23 2.09 15.89
CA MET A 46 -8.38 3.01 15.83
C MET A 46 -7.90 4.45 16.04
N TRP A 47 -8.08 5.30 15.04
CA TRP A 47 -7.75 6.73 15.11
C TRP A 47 -8.83 7.56 14.43
N GLY A 48 -9.37 8.56 15.13
CA GLY A 48 -10.41 9.44 14.58
C GLY A 48 -11.68 8.70 14.14
N GLY A 49 -12.03 7.58 14.79
CA GLY A 49 -13.18 6.74 14.42
C GLY A 49 -12.95 5.85 13.19
N GLN A 50 -11.74 5.84 12.63
CA GLN A 50 -11.38 4.98 11.50
C GLN A 50 -10.36 3.91 11.93
N LEU A 51 -10.55 2.69 11.44
CA LEU A 51 -9.56 1.63 11.57
C LEU A 51 -8.46 1.83 10.52
N LEU A 52 -7.28 2.23 10.97
CA LEU A 52 -6.11 2.50 10.13
C LEU A 52 -5.09 1.37 10.24
N ILE A 53 -4.33 1.18 9.17
CA ILE A 53 -3.20 0.26 9.10
C ILE A 53 -2.01 0.95 8.46
N ALA A 54 -0.81 0.60 8.90
CA ALA A 54 0.41 0.88 8.16
C ALA A 54 0.68 -0.28 7.19
N CYS A 55 0.92 0.01 5.92
CA CYS A 55 1.15 -0.98 4.87
C CYS A 55 2.49 -0.73 4.18
N TRP A 56 3.33 -1.76 4.13
CA TRP A 56 4.41 -1.86 3.15
C TRP A 56 3.85 -2.35 1.82
N ILE A 57 4.32 -1.77 0.73
CA ILE A 57 4.02 -2.21 -0.63
C ILE A 57 5.35 -2.46 -1.33
N ASP A 58 5.56 -3.66 -1.84
CA ASP A 58 6.78 -3.97 -2.58
C ASP A 58 6.72 -3.38 -4.00
N VAL A 59 7.84 -2.80 -4.42
CA VAL A 59 7.99 -2.30 -5.79
C VAL A 59 8.43 -3.48 -6.67
N PRO A 60 7.70 -3.80 -7.75
CA PRO A 60 8.11 -4.85 -8.68
C PRO A 60 9.52 -4.60 -9.23
N ALA A 61 10.26 -5.68 -9.46
CA ALA A 61 11.59 -5.65 -10.07
C ALA A 61 11.54 -5.23 -11.55
#